data_AF-A0AAW9R1R4-F1
#
_entry.id   AF-A0AAW9R1R4-F1
#
_cell.length_a   1.000
_cell.length_b   1.000
_cell.length_c   1.000
_cell.angle_alpha   90.00
_cell.angle_beta   90.00
_cell.angle_gamma   90.00
#
_symmetry.space_group_name_H-M   'P 1'
#
loop_
_entity.id
_entity.type
_entity.pdbx_description
1 polymer ?
#
loop_
_entity_poly.entity_id
_entity_poly.type
_entity_poly.pdbx_seq_one_letter_code
_entity_poly.pdbx_strand_id
1 'polypeptide(L)' 'MTGSDTDVFGEIQLQAFYVAQLEFSRFWLALVAKNLLKSVLSDIEVSNGYMEAMTKGWLMEKKRNPYSGSIGLRYGKLL' A
#
# COMPACT_ATOMS: atom_id res chain seq x y z
N MET A 1 -8.44 11.44 1.50
CA MET A 1 -7.18 11.53 0.73
C MET A 1 -6.05 11.13 1.67
N THR A 2 -5.15 10.23 1.28
CA THR A 2 -4.07 9.69 2.15
C THR A 2 -2.96 10.69 2.46
N GLY A 3 -2.93 11.84 1.76
CA GLY A 3 -1.83 12.79 1.87
C GLY A 3 -0.51 12.28 1.27
N SER A 4 -0.59 11.29 0.37
CA SER A 4 0.55 10.82 -0.41
C SER A 4 0.86 11.81 -1.53
N ASP A 5 2.14 12.06 -1.76
CA ASP A 5 2.61 12.85 -2.89
C ASP A 5 2.34 12.13 -4.22
N THR A 6 2.46 12.85 -5.34
CA THR A 6 2.27 12.29 -6.70
C THR A 6 3.56 11.78 -7.34
N ASP A 7 4.65 11.79 -6.58
CA ASP A 7 5.92 11.20 -6.98
C ASP A 7 5.91 9.68 -6.79
N VAL A 8 7.01 9.02 -7.18
CA VAL A 8 7.12 7.57 -7.09
C VAL A 8 7.03 7.05 -5.65
N PHE A 9 7.48 7.82 -4.66
CA PHE A 9 7.44 7.43 -3.25
C PHE A 9 6.01 7.51 -2.71
N GLY A 10 5.28 8.57 -3.06
CA GLY A 10 3.87 8.73 -2.72
C GLY A 10 2.98 7.66 -3.34
N GLU A 11 3.24 7.27 -4.59
CA GLU A 11 2.56 6.14 -5.25
C GLU A 11 2.81 4.81 -4.54
N ILE A 12 4.06 4.51 -4.17
CA ILE A 12 4.41 3.30 -3.41
C ILE A 12 3.75 3.30 -2.02
N GLN A 13 3.72 4.45 -1.35
CA GLN A 13 3.03 4.62 -0.07
C GLN A 13 1.52 4.34 -0.21
N LEU A 14 0.88 4.87 -1.25
CA LEU A 14 -0.54 4.66 -1.52
C LEU A 14 -0.85 3.20 -1.85
N GLN A 15 -0.01 2.55 -2.65
CA GLN A 15 -0.14 1.13 -2.97
C GLN A 15 -0.05 0.28 -1.71
N ALA A 16 0.96 0.52 -0.86
CA ALA A 16 1.11 -0.21 0.40
C ALA A 16 -0.06 0.02 1.38
N PHE A 17 -0.62 1.23 1.40
CA PHE A 17 -1.86 1.53 2.12
C PHE A 17 -3.03 0.66 1.62
N TYR A 18 -3.21 0.55 0.31
CA TYR A 18 -4.25 -0.30 -0.26
C TYR A 18 -4.02 -1.80 -0.08
N VAL A 19 -2.76 -2.27 -0.07
CA VAL A 19 -2.46 -3.68 0.29
C VAL A 19 -2.89 -3.95 1.75
N ALA A 20 -2.63 -3.02 2.66
CA ALA A 20 -3.04 -3.15 4.05
C ALA A 20 -4.58 -3.08 4.22
N GLN A 21 -5.26 -2.24 3.44
CA GLN A 21 -6.71 -2.03 3.54
C GLN A 21 -7.52 -3.16 2.88
N LEU A 22 -7.06 -3.63 1.72
CA LEU A 22 -7.77 -4.60 0.89
C LEU A 22 -7.07 -5.95 1.00
N GLU A 23 -7.12 -6.53 2.20
CA GLU A 23 -6.53 -7.85 2.49
C GLU A 23 -6.75 -8.78 1.29
N PHE A 24 -5.66 -9.36 0.76
CA PHE A 24 -5.64 -10.25 -0.40
C PHE A 24 -5.79 -9.62 -1.80
N SER A 25 -5.64 -8.30 -1.97
CA SER A 25 -5.59 -7.70 -3.31
C SER A 25 -4.30 -8.04 -4.07
N ARG A 26 -4.43 -9.01 -4.99
CA ARG A 26 -3.35 -9.40 -5.94
C ARG A 26 -2.84 -8.22 -6.76
N PHE A 27 -3.73 -7.30 -7.15
CA PHE A 27 -3.38 -6.14 -7.98
C PHE A 27 -2.43 -5.18 -7.25
N TRP A 28 -2.80 -4.74 -6.04
CA TRP A 28 -1.98 -3.80 -5.27
C TRP A 28 -0.66 -4.42 -4.85
N LEU A 29 -0.68 -5.70 -4.45
CA LEU A 29 0.55 -6.42 -4.10
C LEU A 29 1.50 -6.56 -5.30
N ALA A 30 0.97 -6.81 -6.51
CA ALA A 30 1.77 -6.88 -7.72
C ALA A 30 2.43 -5.53 -8.08
N LEU A 31 1.74 -4.40 -7.86
CA LEU A 31 2.32 -3.07 -8.10
C LEU A 31 3.49 -2.77 -7.15
N VAL A 32 3.35 -3.11 -5.87
CA VAL A 32 4.44 -3.00 -4.89
C VAL A 32 5.63 -3.86 -5.30
N ALA A 33 5.38 -5.14 -5.65
CA ALA A 33 6.42 -6.06 -6.11
C ALA A 33 7.15 -5.56 -7.37
N LYS A 34 6.41 -5.01 -8.33
CA LYS A 34 6.97 -4.44 -9.56
C LYS A 34 7.88 -3.24 -9.28
N ASN A 35 7.54 -2.39 -8.30
CA ASN A 35 8.38 -1.23 -7.96
C ASN A 35 9.66 -1.64 -7.22
N LEU A 36 9.60 -2.66 -6.37
CA LEU A 36 10.79 -3.25 -5.75
C LEU A 36 11.70 -3.93 -6.80
N LEU A 37 11.12 -4.66 -7.75
CA LEU A 37 11.90 -5.23 -8.84
C LEU A 37 12.56 -4.14 -9.70
N LYS A 38 11.86 -3.03 -9.94
CA LYS A 38 12.39 -1.89 -10.68
C LYS A 38 13.61 -1.27 -9.98
N SER A 39 13.61 -1.11 -8.66
CA SER A 39 14.79 -0.59 -7.94
C SER A 39 15.97 -1.53 -8.07
N VAL A 40 15.76 -2.84 -7.90
CA VAL A 40 16.82 -3.85 -8.09
C VAL A 40 17.44 -3.79 -9.49
N LEU A 41 16.64 -3.57 -10.53
CA LEU A 41 17.11 -3.60 -11.92
C LEU A 41 17.69 -2.27 -12.42
N SER A 42 17.24 -1.12 -11.90
CA SER A 42 17.54 0.19 -12.50
C SER A 42 18.32 1.12 -11.59
N ASP A 43 18.05 1.10 -10.29
CA ASP A 43 18.68 2.00 -9.32
C ASP A 43 18.46 1.43 -7.92
N ILE A 44 19.47 0.72 -7.39
CA ILE A 44 19.35 0.08 -6.09
C ILE A 44 19.40 1.08 -4.94
N GLU A 45 19.92 2.29 -5.15
CA GLU A 45 20.11 3.29 -4.10
C GLU A 45 18.75 3.81 -3.58
N VAL A 46 17.72 3.84 -4.44
CA VAL A 46 16.36 4.24 -4.02
C VAL A 46 15.63 3.17 -3.19
N SER A 47 16.18 1.96 -3.07
CA SER A 47 15.52 0.83 -2.40
C SER A 47 15.16 1.14 -0.95
N ASN A 48 16.03 1.82 -0.20
CA ASN A 48 15.74 2.20 1.18
C ASN A 48 14.51 3.14 1.26
N GLY A 49 14.46 4.16 0.40
CA GLY A 49 13.31 5.08 0.34
C GLY A 49 12.01 4.39 -0.08
N TYR A 50 12.08 3.39 -0.98
CA TYR A 50 10.90 2.59 -1.33
C TYR A 50 10.40 1.76 -0.14
N MET A 51 11.32 1.14 0.61
CA MET A 51 10.98 0.37 1.82
C MET A 51 10.36 1.26 2.91
N GLU A 52 10.88 2.47 3.10
CA GLU A 52 10.31 3.47 4.03
C GLU A 52 8.90 3.90 3.61
N ALA A 53 8.71 4.23 2.33
CA ALA A 53 7.39 4.61 1.78
C ALA A 53 6.35 3.49 1.94
N MET A 54 6.72 2.24 1.64
CA MET A 54 5.86 1.08 1.87
C MET A 54 5.49 0.92 3.33
N THR A 55 6.48 1.00 4.22
CA THR A 55 6.27 0.85 5.67
C THR A 55 5.32 1.92 6.20
N LYS A 56 5.51 3.17 5.77
CA LYS A 56 4.63 4.28 6.13
C LYS A 56 3.20 4.04 5.64
N GLY A 57 3.01 3.66 4.38
CA GLY A 57 1.69 3.37 3.81
C GLY A 57 0.96 2.22 4.53
N TRP A 58 1.68 1.13 4.79
CA TRP A 58 1.17 -0.03 5.52
C TRP A 58 0.74 0.32 6.95
N LEU A 59 1.56 1.08 7.67
CA LEU A 59 1.26 1.51 9.03
C LEU A 59 0.13 2.55 9.10
N MET A 60 -0.02 3.39 8.07
CA MET A 60 -1.10 4.38 8.01
C MET A 60 -2.47 3.73 8.07
N GLU A 61 -2.68 2.63 7.34
CA GLU A 61 -3.94 1.91 7.42
C GLU A 61 -4.12 1.20 8.76
N LYS A 62 -3.09 0.50 9.25
CA LYS A 62 -3.21 -0.19 10.55
C LYS A 62 -3.51 0.75 11.73
N LYS A 63 -3.16 2.02 11.61
CA LYS A 63 -3.48 3.08 12.59
C LYS A 63 -4.84 3.72 12.35
N ARG A 64 -5.47 3.50 11.20
CA ARG A 64 -6.80 4.00 10.89
C ARG A 64 -7.83 3.20 11.67
N ASN A 65 -8.85 3.89 12.18
CA ASN A 65 -9.88 3.30 13.02
C ASN A 65 -10.53 2.07 12.31
N PRO A 66 -10.55 0.88 12.93
CA PRO A 66 -11.06 -0.36 12.32
C PRO A 66 -12.53 -0.31 11.87
N TYR A 67 -13.28 0.73 12.26
CA TYR A 67 -14.66 0.98 11.84
C TYR A 67 -14.80 1.87 10.59
N SER A 68 -13.70 2.38 10.03
CA SER A 68 -13.72 3.21 8.81
C SER A 68 -13.78 2.36 7.53
N GLY A 69 -14.73 1.42 7.53
CA GLY A 69 -15.06 0.56 6.42
C GLY A 69 -15.46 1.36 5.19
N SER A 70 -14.61 1.31 4.18
CA SER A 70 -15.04 1.36 2.79
C SER A 70 -14.35 0.18 2.10
N ILE A 71 -15.14 -0.87 1.84
CA ILE A 71 -14.80 -2.20 1.25
C ILE A 71 -14.66 -3.36 2.27
N GLY A 72 -15.06 -3.17 3.53
CA GLY A 72 -15.11 -4.24 4.55
C GLY A 72 -16.47 -4.54 5.17
N LEU A 73 -17.57 -3.94 4.69
CA LEU A 73 -18.92 -4.28 5.18
C LEU A 73 -19.62 -5.21 4.19
N ARG A 74 -20.07 -6.36 4.69
CA ARG A 74 -21.14 -7.25 4.17
C ARG A 74 -20.79 -8.35 3.15
N TYR A 75 -19.85 -9.24 3.47
CA TYR A 75 -19.93 -10.63 2.97
C TYR A 75 -20.09 -11.69 4.07
N GLY A 76 -20.45 -11.29 5.30
CA GLY A 76 -20.57 -12.23 6.43
C GLY A 76 -21.73 -12.00 7.39
N LYS A 77 -22.80 -11.31 6.96
CA LYS A 77 -24.00 -11.07 7.82
C LYS A 77 -25.34 -11.11 7.09
N LEU A 78 -25.41 -11.82 5.96
CA LEU A 78 -26.66 -12.15 5.26
C LEU A 78 -26.61 -13.63 4.85
N LEU A 79 -26.63 -14.49 5.87
CA LEU A 79 -27.20 -15.84 5.86
C LEU A 79 -27.97 -16.00 7.17
#